data_AF-A0A972MAZ5-F1
#
_entry.id   AF-A0A972MAZ5-F1
#
_cell.length_a   1.000
_cell.length_b   1.000
_cell.length_c   1.000
_cell.angle_alpha   90.00
_cell.angle_beta   90.00
_cell.angle_gamma   90.00
#
_symmetry.space_group_name_H-M   'P 1'
#
loop_
_entity.id
_entity.type
_entity.pdbx_description
1 polymer ?
#
loop_
_entity_poly.entity_id
_entity_poly.type
_entity_poly.pdbx_seq_one_letter_code
_entity_poly.pdbx_strand_id
1 'polypeptide(L)'
;MMGFFSSKSKEEEKQEIVTEAKPVAEVEVESSDMIKTPTKNVSSLINTLRVKADIEGDGSLIIGGYYEGNIAISDTLFVERGAKVVGTIRAKNVKIAGEVEGAIYSTATEVTQSGKFNGVINSTKTYLGGLIEGIIRSVDSIEVGSTGKVKAQECKSKNIKIVGEVKGKVIASELLEVVSGGSIEGIIITKGIRTEQGGSIIGNIQTYDATLHESSSSLEDSEEEIAKLINITPTELKKYAKKEESGAKKSVKEESEE
;
A
#
# COMPACT_ATOMS: atom_id res chain seq x y z
N MET A 1 -21.16 -67.75 16.08
CA MET A 1 -19.81 -67.78 16.68
C MET A 1 -18.80 -67.73 15.53
N MET A 2 -18.05 -66.63 15.44
CA MET A 2 -16.74 -66.41 14.79
C MET A 2 -16.36 -66.93 13.38
N GLY A 3 -15.61 -66.05 12.68
CA GLY A 3 -14.68 -66.32 11.56
C GLY A 3 -15.05 -65.48 10.32
N PHE A 4 -14.38 -64.41 9.87
CA PHE A 4 -12.99 -63.90 9.85
C PHE A 4 -11.96 -64.75 9.04
N PHE A 5 -11.31 -64.05 8.09
CA PHE A 5 -10.12 -64.36 7.27
C PHE A 5 -10.33 -65.26 6.02
N SER A 6 -9.72 -65.06 4.83
CA SER A 6 -8.64 -64.17 4.35
C SER A 6 -8.51 -64.19 2.81
N SER A 7 -7.88 -63.15 2.26
CA SER A 7 -6.86 -63.15 1.18
C SER A 7 -7.18 -63.19 -0.33
N LYS A 8 -6.74 -62.09 -0.99
CA LYS A 8 -5.84 -61.96 -2.17
C LYS A 8 -6.32 -62.19 -3.62
N SER A 9 -6.25 -61.08 -4.38
CA SER A 9 -5.60 -60.86 -5.71
C SER A 9 -6.06 -61.62 -6.96
N LYS A 10 -6.50 -60.89 -8.01
CA LYS A 10 -5.82 -60.78 -9.33
C LYS A 10 -6.62 -59.94 -10.37
N GLU A 11 -5.87 -59.27 -11.22
CA GLU A 11 -6.21 -58.45 -12.40
C GLU A 11 -6.77 -59.23 -13.62
N GLU A 12 -7.43 -58.44 -14.49
CA GLU A 12 -7.64 -58.55 -15.97
C GLU A 12 -8.53 -59.72 -16.50
N GLU A 13 -9.39 -59.59 -17.52
CA GLU A 13 -9.24 -58.87 -18.80
C GLU A 13 -10.60 -58.68 -19.55
N LYS A 14 -10.66 -57.61 -20.38
CA LYS A 14 -11.38 -57.35 -21.66
C LYS A 14 -12.76 -57.95 -21.99
N GLN A 15 -13.62 -57.10 -22.59
CA GLN A 15 -14.15 -57.30 -23.97
C GLN A 15 -14.38 -55.97 -24.72
N GLU A 16 -13.84 -55.89 -25.94
CA GLU A 16 -14.05 -54.88 -26.99
C GLU A 16 -15.30 -55.22 -27.84
N ILE A 17 -16.03 -54.23 -28.36
CA ILE A 17 -16.69 -54.33 -29.68
C ILE A 17 -16.54 -52.99 -30.43
N VAL A 18 -16.15 -53.15 -31.70
CA VAL A 18 -15.64 -52.20 -32.70
C VAL A 18 -16.76 -51.70 -33.62
N THR A 19 -16.60 -50.51 -34.23
CA THR A 19 -16.89 -50.20 -35.66
C THR A 19 -16.39 -48.76 -35.97
N GLU A 20 -15.26 -48.62 -36.67
CA GLU A 20 -15.09 -48.22 -38.11
C GLU A 20 -15.46 -46.74 -38.40
N ALA A 21 -14.70 -45.85 -39.06
CA ALA A 21 -13.49 -45.91 -39.90
C ALA A 21 -12.78 -44.51 -40.00
N LYS A 22 -11.50 -44.48 -40.43
CA LYS A 22 -10.61 -43.31 -40.77
C LYS A 22 -11.00 -42.66 -42.15
N PRO A 23 -10.40 -41.54 -42.70
CA PRO A 23 -9.12 -40.85 -42.38
C PRO A 23 -9.01 -39.28 -42.52
N VAL A 24 -7.96 -38.70 -41.90
CA VAL A 24 -6.97 -37.67 -42.37
C VAL A 24 -7.35 -36.19 -42.68
N ALA A 25 -6.48 -35.30 -42.16
CA ALA A 25 -5.99 -33.97 -42.61
C ALA A 25 -6.55 -32.66 -42.00
N GLU A 26 -5.62 -31.96 -41.34
CA GLU A 26 -5.32 -30.51 -41.30
C GLU A 26 -6.43 -29.48 -41.56
N VAL A 27 -6.64 -28.59 -40.58
CA VAL A 27 -7.00 -27.18 -40.84
C VAL A 27 -6.21 -26.27 -39.89
N GLU A 28 -5.57 -25.29 -40.52
CA GLU A 28 -4.77 -24.19 -39.99
C GLU A 28 -5.59 -23.14 -39.20
N VAL A 29 -4.85 -22.42 -38.35
CA VAL A 29 -5.04 -21.05 -37.82
C VAL A 29 -5.59 -20.09 -38.90
N GLU A 30 -6.37 -19.02 -38.71
CA GLU A 30 -6.57 -17.93 -37.72
C GLU A 30 -8.05 -17.44 -37.86
N SER A 31 -8.69 -16.61 -37.03
CA SER A 31 -8.28 -15.28 -36.58
C SER A 31 -9.29 -14.64 -35.60
N SER A 32 -8.72 -13.86 -34.68
CA SER A 32 -9.16 -12.55 -34.17
C SER A 32 -10.50 -12.39 -33.41
N ASP A 33 -10.40 -12.34 -32.08
CA ASP A 33 -11.10 -11.32 -31.28
C ASP A 33 -10.09 -10.54 -30.43
N MET A 34 -9.87 -9.28 -30.82
CA MET A 34 -8.98 -8.34 -30.15
C MET A 34 -9.64 -7.77 -28.89
N ILE A 35 -9.26 -8.24 -27.71
CA ILE A 35 -9.28 -7.42 -26.50
C ILE A 35 -7.84 -6.96 -26.25
N LYS A 36 -7.46 -5.80 -26.80
CA LYS A 36 -6.26 -5.07 -26.35
C LYS A 36 -6.57 -4.45 -24.98
N THR A 37 -6.50 -5.25 -23.93
CA THR A 37 -6.33 -4.74 -22.57
C THR A 37 -4.89 -4.21 -22.47
N PRO A 38 -4.63 -3.05 -21.85
CA PRO A 38 -3.26 -2.57 -21.68
C PRO A 38 -2.46 -3.62 -20.92
N THR A 39 -1.50 -4.25 -21.59
CA THR A 39 -0.54 -5.16 -20.97
C THR A 39 0.33 -4.34 -20.03
N LYS A 40 -0.08 -4.27 -18.77
CA LYS A 40 0.78 -3.79 -17.70
C LYS A 40 1.93 -4.79 -17.63
N ASN A 41 3.15 -4.37 -17.90
CA ASN A 41 4.32 -5.22 -17.72
C ASN A 41 4.38 -5.57 -16.23
N VAL A 42 4.18 -6.84 -15.90
CA VAL A 42 4.28 -7.35 -14.53
C VAL A 42 5.52 -8.23 -14.47
N SER A 43 6.53 -7.76 -13.72
CA SER A 43 7.67 -8.59 -13.34
C SER A 43 7.36 -9.25 -11.99
N SER A 44 7.68 -10.54 -11.83
CA SER A 44 7.44 -11.28 -10.58
C SER A 44 8.71 -11.98 -10.12
N LEU A 45 9.04 -11.86 -8.83
CA LEU A 45 10.12 -12.56 -8.15
C LEU A 45 9.55 -13.61 -7.20
N ILE A 46 9.88 -14.88 -7.42
CA ILE A 46 9.32 -16.03 -6.70
C ILE A 46 9.96 -16.20 -5.31
N ASN A 47 9.20 -16.72 -4.34
CA ASN A 47 9.53 -16.81 -2.91
C ASN A 47 10.86 -17.48 -2.52
N THR A 48 11.45 -18.30 -3.37
CA THR A 48 12.72 -19.01 -3.08
C THR A 48 13.96 -18.24 -3.52
N LEU A 49 13.79 -17.14 -4.26
CA LEU A 49 14.89 -16.37 -4.80
C LEU A 49 15.41 -15.38 -3.74
N ARG A 50 16.74 -15.32 -3.62
CA ARG A 50 17.45 -14.24 -2.97
C ARG A 50 18.11 -13.41 -4.03
N VAL A 51 17.66 -12.17 -4.18
CA VAL A 51 18.20 -11.25 -5.17
C VAL A 51 18.91 -10.13 -4.45
N LYS A 52 20.17 -9.92 -4.82
CA LYS A 52 20.96 -8.77 -4.39
C LYS A 52 21.41 -7.99 -5.63
N ALA A 53 20.64 -6.97 -5.95
CA ALA A 53 20.83 -6.16 -7.15
C ALA A 53 20.07 -4.84 -6.98
N ASP A 54 20.34 -3.89 -7.87
CA ASP A 54 19.44 -2.76 -8.08
C ASP A 54 18.47 -3.13 -9.21
N ILE A 55 17.17 -2.96 -8.96
CA ILE A 55 16.10 -3.19 -9.93
C ILE A 55 15.60 -1.84 -10.41
N GLU A 56 15.66 -1.65 -11.72
CA GLU A 56 14.92 -0.60 -12.42
C GLU A 56 13.93 -1.27 -13.36
N GLY A 57 12.67 -0.83 -13.32
CA GLY A 57 11.63 -1.46 -14.12
C GLY A 57 10.49 -0.52 -14.46
N ASP A 58 10.06 -0.60 -15.72
CA ASP A 58 8.85 0.06 -16.19
C ASP A 58 7.62 -0.82 -15.95
N GLY A 59 6.66 -0.31 -15.18
CA GLY A 59 5.40 -0.99 -14.90
C GLY A 59 5.29 -1.47 -13.46
N SER A 60 4.76 -2.68 -13.26
CA SER A 60 4.47 -3.23 -11.93
C SER A 60 5.42 -4.36 -11.56
N LEU A 61 5.82 -4.40 -10.29
CA LEU A 61 6.70 -5.43 -9.75
C LEU A 61 6.03 -6.15 -8.58
N ILE A 62 6.10 -7.47 -8.57
CA ILE A 62 5.67 -8.33 -7.47
C ILE A 62 6.90 -9.01 -6.88
N ILE A 63 7.06 -8.92 -5.56
CA ILE A 63 8.17 -9.56 -4.83
C ILE A 63 7.59 -10.56 -3.83
N GLY A 64 7.84 -11.84 -4.07
CA GLY A 64 7.50 -12.94 -3.16
C GLY A 64 8.68 -13.45 -2.33
N GLY A 65 9.92 -13.12 -2.70
CA GLY A 65 11.15 -13.67 -2.10
C GLY A 65 11.92 -12.70 -1.19
N TYR A 66 13.23 -12.94 -1.09
CA TYR A 66 14.15 -12.03 -0.41
C TYR A 66 14.82 -11.10 -1.42
N TYR A 67 14.75 -9.81 -1.18
CA TYR A 67 15.39 -8.80 -2.01
C TYR A 67 16.24 -7.86 -1.18
N GLU A 68 17.46 -7.60 -1.63
CA GLU A 68 18.37 -6.63 -1.04
C GLU A 68 18.91 -5.68 -2.12
N GLY A 69 18.64 -4.39 -1.99
CA GLY A 69 19.15 -3.36 -2.92
C GLY A 69 18.16 -2.22 -3.15
N ASN A 70 18.42 -1.39 -4.15
CA ASN A 70 17.52 -0.30 -4.52
C ASN A 70 16.47 -0.78 -5.52
N ILE A 71 15.22 -0.37 -5.35
CA ILE A 71 14.11 -0.69 -6.24
C ILE A 71 13.57 0.62 -6.80
N ALA A 72 13.60 0.79 -8.11
CA ALA A 72 12.98 1.91 -8.81
C ALA A 72 11.96 1.39 -9.82
N ILE A 73 10.68 1.60 -9.52
CA ILE A 73 9.54 1.10 -10.31
C ILE A 73 8.63 2.27 -10.68
N SER A 74 8.30 2.41 -11.96
CA SER A 74 7.55 3.58 -12.44
C SER A 74 6.05 3.56 -12.10
N ASP A 75 5.50 2.43 -11.64
CA ASP A 75 4.10 2.30 -11.22
C ASP A 75 3.94 1.66 -9.83
N THR A 76 3.58 0.37 -9.76
CA THR A 76 3.15 -0.26 -8.49
C THR A 76 4.11 -1.37 -8.08
N LEU A 77 4.61 -1.30 -6.85
CA LEU A 77 5.34 -2.37 -6.18
C LEU A 77 4.41 -3.12 -5.21
N PHE A 78 4.35 -4.44 -5.33
CA PHE A 78 3.63 -5.32 -4.42
C PHE A 78 4.60 -6.26 -3.72
N VAL A 79 4.67 -6.16 -2.39
CA VAL A 79 5.47 -7.06 -1.55
C VAL A 79 4.52 -8.11 -0.97
N GLU A 80 4.64 -9.35 -1.43
CA GLU A 80 3.75 -10.43 -1.01
C GLU A 80 4.00 -10.86 0.43
N ARG A 81 3.05 -11.61 0.99
CA ARG A 81 3.19 -12.18 2.33
C ARG A 81 4.35 -13.17 2.35
N GLY A 82 5.27 -13.01 3.30
CA GLY A 82 6.46 -13.85 3.44
C GLY A 82 7.67 -13.37 2.63
N ALA A 83 7.50 -12.36 1.78
CA ALA A 83 8.61 -11.66 1.16
C ALA A 83 9.33 -10.78 2.19
N LYS A 84 10.64 -10.60 2.01
CA LYS A 84 11.46 -9.67 2.79
C LYS A 84 12.27 -8.78 1.87
N VAL A 85 12.07 -7.47 1.98
CA VAL A 85 12.76 -6.47 1.17
C VAL A 85 13.61 -5.59 2.08
N VAL A 86 14.90 -5.46 1.75
CA VAL A 86 15.84 -4.61 2.46
C VAL A 86 16.45 -3.60 1.49
N GLY A 87 16.26 -2.31 1.75
CA GLY A 87 16.88 -1.25 0.95
C GLY A 87 15.97 -0.06 0.68
N THR A 88 16.26 0.67 -0.40
CA THR A 88 15.52 1.88 -0.78
C THR A 88 14.50 1.57 -1.85
N ILE A 89 13.24 1.88 -1.59
CA ILE A 89 12.12 1.65 -2.51
C ILE A 89 11.64 2.99 -3.07
N ARG A 90 11.56 3.09 -4.40
CA ARG A 90 11.03 4.24 -5.14
C ARG A 90 9.96 3.74 -6.11
N ALA A 91 8.70 4.07 -5.83
CA ALA A 91 7.59 3.71 -6.72
C ALA A 91 6.40 4.67 -6.55
N LYS A 92 5.47 4.72 -7.50
CA LYS A 92 4.25 5.54 -7.32
C LYS A 92 3.37 4.96 -6.22
N ASN A 93 3.10 3.66 -6.30
CA ASN A 93 2.24 2.96 -5.38
C ASN A 93 3.02 1.79 -4.76
N VAL A 94 2.99 1.66 -3.43
CA VAL A 94 3.65 0.57 -2.71
C VAL A 94 2.62 -0.12 -1.83
N LYS A 95 2.42 -1.42 -2.04
CA LYS A 95 1.56 -2.27 -1.21
C LYS A 95 2.41 -3.31 -0.50
N ILE A 96 2.31 -3.38 0.83
CA ILE A 96 3.17 -4.22 1.68
C ILE A 96 2.31 -5.23 2.44
N ALA A 97 2.47 -6.51 2.08
CA ALA A 97 1.94 -7.64 2.83
C ALA A 97 3.02 -8.49 3.54
N GLY A 98 4.29 -8.29 3.17
CA GLY A 98 5.48 -8.93 3.77
C GLY A 98 6.24 -8.03 4.75
N GLU A 99 7.55 -8.25 4.83
CA GLU A 99 8.47 -7.48 5.68
C GLU A 99 9.32 -6.53 4.82
N VAL A 100 9.37 -5.26 5.20
CA VAL A 100 10.17 -4.24 4.52
C VAL A 100 11.01 -3.49 5.54
N GLU A 101 12.31 -3.41 5.27
CA GLU A 101 13.29 -2.69 6.07
C GLU A 101 14.04 -1.68 5.20
N GLY A 102 13.97 -0.40 5.56
CA GLY A 102 14.68 0.67 4.86
C GLY A 102 13.85 1.92 4.62
N ALA A 103 14.06 2.56 3.47
CA ALA A 103 13.43 3.84 3.13
C ALA A 103 12.46 3.68 1.96
N ILE A 104 11.24 4.20 2.11
CA ILE A 104 10.22 4.21 1.07
C ILE A 104 9.98 5.64 0.61
N TYR A 105 10.05 5.85 -0.70
CA TYR A 105 9.67 7.08 -1.37
C TYR A 105 8.53 6.74 -2.34
N SER A 106 7.31 7.18 -2.03
CA SER A 106 6.16 6.88 -2.90
C SER A 106 5.07 7.93 -2.88
N THR A 107 4.18 7.93 -3.87
CA THR A 107 2.99 8.79 -3.79
C THR A 107 1.97 8.20 -2.82
N ALA A 108 1.73 6.89 -2.91
CA ALA A 108 0.82 6.18 -2.03
C ALA A 108 1.49 4.91 -1.46
N THR A 109 1.50 4.79 -0.13
CA THR A 109 1.95 3.58 0.56
C THR A 109 0.79 2.95 1.31
N GLU A 110 0.61 1.65 1.16
CA GLU A 110 -0.38 0.86 1.88
C GLU A 110 0.31 -0.31 2.57
N VAL A 111 0.32 -0.30 3.90
CA VAL A 111 0.77 -1.45 4.71
C VAL A 111 -0.46 -2.23 5.11
N THR A 112 -0.59 -3.45 4.61
CA THR A 112 -1.71 -4.33 4.96
C THR A 112 -1.53 -4.91 6.37
N GLN A 113 -2.56 -5.58 6.90
CA GLN A 113 -2.51 -6.17 8.24
C GLN A 113 -1.37 -7.16 8.50
N SER A 114 -0.89 -7.87 7.46
CA SER A 114 0.25 -8.80 7.60
C SER A 114 1.59 -8.11 7.39
N GLY A 115 1.58 -6.87 6.93
CA GLY A 115 2.77 -6.09 6.64
C GLY A 115 3.54 -5.72 7.90
N LYS A 116 4.87 -5.85 7.83
CA LYS A 116 5.80 -5.33 8.83
C LYS A 116 6.72 -4.33 8.16
N PHE A 117 6.80 -3.13 8.70
CA PHE A 117 7.68 -2.10 8.20
C PHE A 117 8.62 -1.60 9.29
N ASN A 118 9.90 -1.49 8.97
CA ASN A 118 10.90 -0.85 9.81
C ASN A 118 11.72 0.16 8.99
N GLY A 119 11.72 1.44 9.39
CA GLY A 119 12.59 2.45 8.78
C GLY A 119 11.89 3.78 8.55
N VAL A 120 12.08 4.38 7.37
CA VAL A 120 11.55 5.72 7.05
C VAL A 120 10.57 5.66 5.87
N ILE A 121 9.36 6.17 6.07
CA ILE A 121 8.36 6.34 5.00
C ILE A 121 8.28 7.82 4.67
N ASN A 122 8.53 8.17 3.41
CA ASN A 122 8.28 9.49 2.84
C ASN A 122 7.26 9.33 1.70
N SER A 123 6.01 9.71 1.95
CA SER A 123 4.96 9.55 0.94
C SER A 123 3.96 10.71 0.89
N THR A 124 3.12 10.80 -0.14
CA THR A 124 2.03 11.79 -0.12
C THR A 124 0.88 11.28 0.75
N LYS A 125 0.46 10.03 0.53
CA LYS A 125 -0.62 9.35 1.26
C LYS A 125 -0.13 8.04 1.84
N THR A 126 -0.50 7.75 3.08
CA THR A 126 -0.05 6.53 3.76
C THR A 126 -1.19 5.89 4.53
N TYR A 127 -1.45 4.62 4.24
CA TYR A 127 -2.35 3.76 4.99
C TYR A 127 -1.56 2.71 5.78
N LEU A 128 -1.85 2.61 7.07
CA LEU A 128 -1.09 1.82 8.04
C LEU A 128 -2.01 0.80 8.72
N GLY A 129 -2.07 -0.42 8.19
CA GLY A 129 -2.85 -1.52 8.74
C GLY A 129 -2.06 -2.60 9.48
N GLY A 130 -0.72 -2.62 9.38
CA GLY A 130 0.16 -3.67 9.92
C GLY A 130 0.93 -3.26 11.18
N LEU A 131 2.14 -3.82 11.34
CA LEU A 131 3.10 -3.43 12.37
C LEU A 131 4.14 -2.48 11.77
N ILE A 132 4.22 -1.26 12.27
CA ILE A 132 5.09 -0.22 11.70
C ILE A 132 5.95 0.37 12.80
N GLU A 133 7.27 0.36 12.59
CA GLU A 133 8.24 0.96 13.49
C GLU A 133 9.14 1.92 12.69
N GLY A 134 9.34 3.15 13.20
CA GLY A 134 10.27 4.10 12.57
C GLY A 134 9.75 5.54 12.43
N ILE A 135 10.08 6.20 11.32
CA ILE A 135 9.71 7.60 11.06
C ILE A 135 8.76 7.65 9.86
N ILE A 136 7.64 8.33 10.02
CA ILE A 136 6.59 8.39 9.02
C ILE A 136 6.35 9.86 8.69
N ARG A 137 6.67 10.24 7.46
CA ARG A 137 6.43 11.58 6.93
C ARG A 137 5.52 11.44 5.73
N SER A 138 4.31 11.91 5.89
CA SER A 138 3.39 12.05 4.78
C SER A 138 3.07 13.51 4.55
N VAL A 139 2.81 13.89 3.31
CA VAL A 139 2.54 15.30 3.03
C VAL A 139 1.06 15.64 3.13
N ASP A 140 0.19 14.74 2.71
CA ASP A 140 -1.25 14.99 2.65
C ASP A 140 -2.01 14.33 3.80
N SER A 141 -1.95 13.00 3.87
CA SER A 141 -2.75 12.22 4.82
C SER A 141 -2.08 10.94 5.31
N ILE A 142 -2.26 10.67 6.60
CA ILE A 142 -1.94 9.39 7.25
C ILE A 142 -3.23 8.81 7.82
N GLU A 143 -3.54 7.57 7.46
CA GLU A 143 -4.64 6.81 8.05
C GLU A 143 -4.10 5.54 8.71
N VAL A 144 -4.36 5.42 10.01
CA VAL A 144 -4.03 4.22 10.78
C VAL A 144 -5.28 3.36 10.89
N GLY A 145 -5.28 2.21 10.21
CA GLY A 145 -6.37 1.26 10.23
C GLY A 145 -6.54 0.59 11.60
N SER A 146 -7.67 -0.07 11.82
CA SER A 146 -8.00 -0.71 13.11
C SER A 146 -7.02 -1.79 13.56
N THR A 147 -6.36 -2.48 12.62
CA THR A 147 -5.30 -3.47 12.90
C THR A 147 -3.90 -2.84 12.98
N GLY A 148 -3.79 -1.56 12.65
CA GLY A 148 -2.53 -0.83 12.61
C GLY A 148 -1.96 -0.60 14.00
N LYS A 149 -0.73 -1.07 14.22
CA LYS A 149 0.07 -0.74 15.41
C LYS A 149 1.31 0.01 14.96
N VAL A 150 1.33 1.30 15.25
CA VAL A 150 2.38 2.21 14.83
C VAL A 150 3.21 2.62 16.03
N LYS A 151 4.49 2.23 16.07
CA LYS A 151 5.46 2.77 17.01
C LYS A 151 6.40 3.69 16.25
N ALA A 152 6.00 4.95 16.13
CA ALA A 152 6.75 5.93 15.37
C ALA A 152 7.49 6.88 16.30
N GLN A 153 8.77 7.14 16.02
CA GLN A 153 9.50 8.22 16.69
C GLN A 153 8.89 9.58 16.32
N GLU A 154 8.47 9.70 15.06
CA GLU A 154 7.79 10.86 14.51
C GLU A 154 6.81 10.42 13.43
N CYS A 155 5.57 10.87 13.54
CA CYS A 155 4.50 10.70 12.56
C CYS A 155 4.00 12.09 12.15
N LYS A 156 4.38 12.59 10.98
CA LYS A 156 4.11 13.96 10.51
C LYS A 156 3.25 13.94 9.26
N SER A 157 2.14 14.71 9.24
CA SER A 157 1.28 14.90 8.07
C SER A 157 0.40 16.16 8.21
N LYS A 158 -0.29 16.57 7.15
CA LYS A 158 -1.34 17.60 7.24
C LYS A 158 -2.55 17.08 8.01
N ASN A 159 -3.08 15.95 7.55
CA ASN A 159 -4.24 15.30 8.12
C ASN A 159 -3.84 13.91 8.65
N ILE A 160 -4.24 13.59 9.88
CA ILE A 160 -3.97 12.29 10.51
C ILE A 160 -5.28 11.74 11.05
N LYS A 161 -5.66 10.54 10.59
CA LYS A 161 -6.84 9.80 11.07
C LYS A 161 -6.40 8.52 11.74
N ILE A 162 -6.85 8.30 12.97
CA ILE A 162 -6.41 7.18 13.81
C ILE A 162 -7.61 6.34 14.21
N VAL A 163 -7.65 5.11 13.72
CA VAL A 163 -8.60 4.06 14.10
C VAL A 163 -7.90 2.95 14.90
N GLY A 164 -6.59 2.75 14.70
CA GLY A 164 -5.76 1.78 15.42
C GLY A 164 -4.97 2.37 16.59
N GLU A 165 -3.83 1.76 16.90
CA GLU A 165 -2.94 2.16 18.00
C GLU A 165 -1.71 2.91 17.46
N VAL A 166 -1.44 4.10 18.01
CA VAL A 166 -0.24 4.89 17.71
C VAL A 166 0.50 5.22 18.99
N LYS A 167 1.79 4.88 19.05
CA LYS A 167 2.70 5.23 20.14
C LYS A 167 3.83 6.10 19.63
N GLY A 168 4.01 7.26 20.25
CA GLY A 168 5.12 8.18 19.97
C GLY A 168 4.68 9.61 19.68
N LYS A 169 5.47 10.33 18.88
CA LYS A 169 5.22 11.73 18.54
C LYS A 169 4.35 11.83 17.29
N VAL A 170 3.18 12.44 17.41
CA VAL A 170 2.23 12.67 16.31
C VAL A 170 2.16 14.17 16.02
N ILE A 171 2.36 14.57 14.77
CA ILE A 171 2.40 15.96 14.31
C ILE A 171 1.41 16.10 13.14
N ALA A 172 0.27 16.72 13.39
CA ALA A 172 -0.72 17.04 12.37
C ALA A 172 -0.76 18.56 12.13
N SER A 173 -0.39 19.05 10.96
CA SER A 173 -0.36 20.50 10.74
C SER A 173 -1.76 21.12 10.60
N GLU A 174 -2.78 20.32 10.27
CA GLU A 174 -4.17 20.78 10.09
C GLU A 174 -5.12 20.11 11.09
N LEU A 175 -5.34 18.79 10.93
CA LEU A 175 -6.35 18.07 11.70
C LEU A 175 -5.86 16.69 12.13
N LEU A 176 -5.99 16.43 13.42
CA LEU A 176 -5.90 15.09 14.00
C LEU A 176 -7.31 14.59 14.31
N GLU A 177 -7.72 13.49 13.70
CA GLU A 177 -8.99 12.83 13.95
C GLU A 177 -8.75 11.47 14.62
N VAL A 178 -9.35 11.29 15.79
CA VAL A 178 -9.32 10.02 16.54
C VAL A 178 -10.71 9.42 16.54
N VAL A 179 -10.85 8.32 15.81
CA VAL A 179 -12.13 7.63 15.61
C VAL A 179 -12.35 6.62 16.75
N SER A 180 -13.54 6.00 16.81
CA SER A 180 -13.82 4.89 17.72
C SER A 180 -12.80 3.76 17.58
N GLY A 181 -12.19 3.36 18.70
CA GLY A 181 -11.12 2.35 18.74
C GLY A 181 -9.71 2.91 18.54
N GLY A 182 -9.59 4.16 18.09
CA GLY A 182 -8.32 4.85 17.96
C GLY A 182 -7.69 5.14 19.32
N SER A 183 -6.41 4.80 19.48
CA SER A 183 -5.65 5.04 20.71
C SER A 183 -4.33 5.70 20.38
N ILE A 184 -4.05 6.84 21.03
CA ILE A 184 -2.78 7.56 20.91
C ILE A 184 -2.10 7.63 22.28
N GLU A 185 -0.86 7.19 22.33
CA GLU A 185 0.00 7.31 23.51
C GLU A 185 1.26 8.11 23.15
N GLY A 186 1.43 9.31 23.71
CA GLY A 186 2.64 10.09 23.53
C GLY A 186 2.43 11.61 23.40
N ILE A 187 3.23 12.25 22.57
CA ILE A 187 3.20 13.70 22.38
C ILE A 187 2.45 14.00 21.09
N ILE A 188 1.42 14.82 21.17
CA ILE A 188 0.61 15.24 20.03
C ILE A 188 0.85 16.72 19.80
N ILE A 189 1.12 17.08 18.55
CA ILE A 189 1.24 18.46 18.10
C ILE A 189 0.22 18.63 16.97
N THR A 190 -0.85 19.39 17.20
CA THR A 190 -1.88 19.58 16.17
C THR A 190 -2.50 20.96 16.19
N LYS A 191 -2.92 21.47 15.02
CA LYS A 191 -3.69 22.72 14.93
C LYS A 191 -5.14 22.50 15.33
N GLY A 192 -5.75 21.40 14.88
CA GLY A 192 -7.11 21.00 15.21
C GLY A 192 -7.16 19.55 15.66
N ILE A 193 -8.03 19.24 16.62
CA ILE A 193 -8.29 17.87 17.06
C ILE A 193 -9.78 17.58 17.01
N ARG A 194 -10.13 16.42 16.45
CA ARG A 194 -11.47 15.82 16.49
C ARG A 194 -11.37 14.45 17.12
N THR A 195 -12.30 14.14 18.01
CA THR A 195 -12.34 12.86 18.69
C THR A 195 -13.76 12.36 18.70
N GLU A 196 -13.97 11.15 18.20
CA GLU A 196 -15.25 10.45 18.25
C GLU A 196 -15.38 9.60 19.53
N GLN A 197 -16.60 9.13 19.82
CA GLN A 197 -16.86 8.29 20.97
C GLN A 197 -16.05 6.98 20.91
N GLY A 198 -15.23 6.75 21.93
CA GLY A 198 -14.34 5.59 22.03
C GLY A 198 -12.91 5.83 21.54
N GLY A 199 -12.58 7.04 21.08
CA GLY A 199 -11.19 7.46 20.89
C GLY A 199 -10.51 7.71 22.24
N SER A 200 -9.30 7.19 22.42
CA SER A 200 -8.50 7.37 23.64
C SER A 200 -7.20 8.10 23.33
N ILE A 201 -6.88 9.10 24.14
CA ILE A 201 -5.65 9.88 24.01
C ILE A 201 -5.00 9.97 25.38
N ILE A 202 -3.76 9.49 25.48
CA ILE A 202 -2.96 9.53 26.69
C ILE A 202 -1.64 10.22 26.38
N GLY A 203 -1.44 11.42 26.93
CA GLY A 203 -0.19 12.13 26.84
C GLY A 203 -0.35 13.64 26.75
N ASN A 204 0.64 14.31 26.17
CA ASN A 204 0.70 15.77 26.13
C ASN A 204 0.26 16.27 24.75
N ILE A 205 -0.69 17.19 24.73
CA ILE A 205 -1.16 17.84 23.50
C ILE A 205 -0.62 19.27 23.48
N GLN A 206 0.02 19.64 22.37
CA GLN A 206 0.51 20.98 22.08
C GLN A 206 -0.14 21.48 20.79
N THR A 207 -0.36 22.79 20.70
CA THR A 207 -0.89 23.41 19.49
C THR A 207 0.20 23.50 18.44
N TYR A 208 -0.09 23.10 17.21
CA TYR A 208 0.82 23.29 16.09
C TYR A 208 0.91 24.77 15.72
N ASP A 209 2.10 25.34 15.91
CA ASP A 209 2.44 26.68 15.42
C ASP A 209 3.44 26.53 14.26
N ALA A 210 3.07 27.07 13.09
CA ALA A 210 3.88 26.98 11.89
C ALA A 210 5.23 27.71 12.03
N THR A 211 5.31 28.72 12.91
CA THR A 211 6.53 29.53 13.12
C THR A 211 7.58 28.86 14.01
N LEU A 212 7.18 27.89 14.85
CA LEU A 212 8.06 27.20 15.79
C LEU A 212 8.69 25.91 15.20
N HIS A 213 8.16 25.41 14.09
CA HIS A 213 8.63 24.19 13.43
C HIS A 213 9.49 24.46 12.17
N GLU A 214 9.88 25.71 11.94
CA GLU A 214 10.58 26.19 10.73
C GLU A 214 12.10 26.00 10.73
N SER A 215 12.66 25.23 11.67
CA SER A 215 14.11 24.95 11.73
C SER A 215 14.45 23.47 11.58
N SER A 216 13.79 22.77 10.63
CA SER A 216 14.39 21.64 9.88
C SER A 216 13.35 21.02 8.92
N SER A 217 13.63 21.11 7.62
CA SER A 217 12.99 20.43 6.48
C SER A 217 11.47 20.61 6.34
N SER A 218 11.10 21.39 5.33
CA SER A 218 9.70 21.61 4.97
C SER A 218 9.10 20.32 4.39
N LEU A 219 7.79 20.14 4.55
CA LEU A 219 7.06 19.07 3.87
C LEU A 219 7.01 19.30 2.34
N GLU A 220 7.26 20.55 1.91
CA GLU A 220 7.39 20.94 0.50
C GLU A 220 8.69 20.40 -0.11
N ASP A 221 9.80 20.42 0.63
CA ASP A 221 11.05 19.75 0.24
C ASP A 221 10.82 18.24 0.07
N SER A 222 9.94 17.66 0.89
CA SER A 222 9.61 16.23 0.82
C SER A 222 8.82 15.90 -0.44
N GLU A 223 7.88 16.73 -0.88
CA GLU A 223 7.14 16.51 -2.14
C GLU A 223 8.05 16.60 -3.36
N GLU A 224 8.93 17.60 -3.40
CA GLU A 224 9.89 17.74 -4.49
C GLU A 224 10.93 16.61 -4.50
N GLU A 225 11.39 16.18 -3.33
CA GLU A 225 12.33 15.06 -3.21
C GLU A 225 11.65 13.74 -3.60
N ILE A 226 10.41 13.48 -3.15
CA ILE A 226 9.60 12.33 -3.56
C ILE A 226 9.35 12.37 -5.09
N ALA A 227 9.06 13.54 -5.68
CA ALA A 227 8.85 13.69 -7.12
C ALA A 227 10.14 13.48 -7.93
N LYS A 228 11.27 14.02 -7.46
CA LYS A 228 12.60 13.83 -8.07
C LYS A 228 13.06 12.38 -7.94
N LEU A 229 12.76 11.69 -6.83
CA LEU A 229 13.20 10.33 -6.57
C LEU A 229 12.35 9.26 -7.27
N ILE A 230 11.09 9.53 -7.63
CA ILE A 230 10.24 8.56 -8.37
C ILE A 230 10.43 8.69 -9.91
N ASN A 231 11.33 9.55 -10.41
CA ASN A 231 11.56 9.77 -11.85
C ASN A 231 10.26 10.10 -12.63
N ILE A 232 9.43 10.99 -12.10
CA ILE A 232 8.22 11.48 -12.79
C ILE A 232 8.40 12.96 -13.06
N THR A 233 8.06 13.40 -14.28
CA THR A 233 8.06 14.82 -14.61
C THR A 233 7.07 15.59 -13.71
N PRO A 234 7.40 16.81 -13.25
CA PRO A 234 6.57 17.64 -12.36
C PRO A 234 5.14 17.95 -12.85
N THR A 235 4.82 17.59 -14.09
CA THR A 235 3.56 17.89 -14.77
C THR A 235 2.40 16.98 -14.34
N GLU A 236 2.66 15.76 -13.85
CA GLU A 236 1.61 14.77 -13.51
C GLU A 236 1.02 14.94 -12.09
N LEU A 237 1.73 15.61 -11.16
CA LEU A 237 1.25 15.88 -9.79
C LEU A 237 0.03 16.82 -9.74
N LYS A 238 -0.15 17.69 -10.75
CA LYS A 238 -1.28 18.63 -10.80
C LYS A 238 -2.62 18.01 -11.20
N LYS A 239 -2.64 16.75 -11.66
CA LYS A 239 -3.88 16.07 -12.06
C LYS A 239 -4.63 15.44 -10.88
N TYR A 240 -3.94 15.19 -9.77
CA TYR A 240 -4.52 14.63 -8.54
C TYR A 240 -4.93 15.69 -7.50
N ALA A 241 -4.52 16.94 -7.68
CA ALA A 241 -4.91 18.08 -6.83
C ALA A 241 -6.15 18.86 -7.34
N LYS A 242 -6.77 18.46 -8.46
CA LYS A 242 -7.82 19.28 -9.12
C LYS A 242 -9.14 18.56 -9.45
N LYS A 243 -9.52 17.54 -8.67
CA LYS A 243 -10.80 16.82 -8.87
C LYS A 243 -11.91 17.17 -7.86
N GLU A 244 -11.78 18.26 -7.10
CA GLU A 244 -12.84 18.75 -6.20
C GLU A 244 -13.51 20.08 -6.59
N GLU A 245 -13.27 20.64 -7.78
CA GLU A 245 -13.93 21.89 -8.22
C GLU A 245 -14.86 21.75 -9.43
N SER A 246 -15.65 20.67 -9.52
CA SER A 246 -16.75 20.62 -10.50
C SER A 246 -18.07 20.07 -9.94
N GLY A 247 -18.33 20.31 -8.65
CA GLY A 247 -19.55 19.88 -7.98
C GLY A 247 -20.35 20.98 -7.26
N ALA A 248 -20.09 22.28 -7.54
CA ALA A 248 -20.82 23.37 -6.89
C ALA A 248 -21.16 24.51 -7.87
N LYS A 249 -22.16 24.29 -8.74
CA LYS A 249 -22.96 25.38 -9.31
C LYS A 249 -24.43 24.94 -9.45
N LYS A 250 -25.33 25.84 -9.04
CA LYS A 250 -26.80 25.76 -8.83
C LYS A 250 -27.15 25.28 -7.41
N SER A 251 -27.77 26.06 -6.53
CA SER A 251 -28.71 27.18 -6.73
C SER A 251 -28.78 28.07 -5.47
N VAL A 252 -28.56 29.38 -5.65
CA VAL A 252 -29.04 30.44 -4.75
C VAL A 252 -29.97 31.34 -5.58
N LYS A 253 -31.24 31.34 -5.21
CA LYS A 253 -32.33 32.29 -5.49
C LYS A 253 -33.56 31.63 -4.83
N GLU A 254 -34.31 32.21 -3.89
CA GLU A 254 -34.54 33.59 -3.49
C GLU A 254 -34.81 33.63 -1.98
N GLU A 255 -34.29 34.66 -1.33
CA GLU A 255 -34.79 35.17 -0.06
C GLU A 255 -36.20 35.73 -0.26
N SER A 256 -37.00 35.52 0.77
CA SER A 256 -38.23 36.21 1.14
C SER A 256 -38.18 37.72 0.91
N GLU A 257 -39.30 38.29 0.48
CA GLU A 257 -39.82 39.54 1.06
C GLU A 257 -41.34 39.60 0.84
N GLU A 258 -41.97 40.38 1.72
CA GLU A 258 -43.40 40.62 1.94
C GLU A 258 -44.22 41.03 0.71
#